data_AF-A0A7C6YIP8-F1
#
_entry.id   AF-A0A7C6YIP8-F1
#
_cell.length_a   1.000
_cell.length_b   1.000
_cell.length_c   1.000
_cell.angle_alpha   90.00
_cell.angle_beta   90.00
_cell.angle_gamma   90.00
#
_symmetry.space_group_name_H-M   'P 1'
#
loop_
_entity.id
_entity.type
_entity.pdbx_description
1 polymer ?
#
loop_
_entity_poly.entity_id
_entity_poly.type
_entity_poly.pdbx_seq_one_letter_code
_entity_poly.pdbx_strand_id
1 'polypeptide(L)'
;WWTLVSSLILGVGIGVISQPQLVVRFMTVKSNRELNRAVLIGGLFIFVITFGAYVVGALSNVYFIQTTGQTAVQAAGGNLDKVIPVFITAAMPLWFTYLFMVALLSAAMSTLSAQFHVQGTAFGRDIYETLVQKAGGSSVRVARIGILIAVLIAVILGFVLPSSIVALGTSLWFGITAAAFLGIYVAAIYWKRATKEGAIAGLVSGALVSLIWLLFGFKKTAEPLGISQALTGQSTIITSAPWPTVDPMVIALPIAIIATILVTFLTKPPEKEFLDKCFQGVGSSKGK
;
A
#
# COMPACT_ATOMS: atom_id res chain seq x y z
N TRP A 1 -15.05 10.77 -10.14
CA TRP A 1 -13.77 11.11 -10.80
C TRP A 1 -12.61 11.17 -9.81
N TRP A 2 -12.64 12.06 -8.81
CA TRP A 2 -11.53 12.20 -7.85
C TRP A 2 -11.12 10.92 -7.13
N THR A 3 -12.06 10.07 -6.71
CA THR A 3 -11.71 8.75 -6.15
C THR A 3 -10.95 7.86 -7.13
N LEU A 4 -11.27 7.90 -8.43
CA LEU A 4 -10.52 7.13 -9.43
C LEU A 4 -9.08 7.66 -9.55
N VAL A 5 -8.93 8.98 -9.69
CA VAL A 5 -7.61 9.60 -9.92
C VAL A 5 -6.76 9.61 -8.66
N SER A 6 -7.27 10.16 -7.56
CA SER A 6 -6.50 10.30 -6.32
C SER A 6 -6.27 8.96 -5.62
N SER A 7 -7.27 8.08 -5.58
CA SER A 7 -7.18 6.82 -4.83
C SER A 7 -6.56 5.72 -5.71
N LEU A 8 -7.16 5.42 -6.86
CA LEU A 8 -6.72 4.27 -7.66
C LEU A 8 -5.49 4.56 -8.53
N ILE A 9 -5.41 5.71 -9.21
CA ILE A 9 -4.26 6.01 -10.08
C ILE A 9 -3.08 6.48 -9.25
N LEU A 10 -3.26 7.53 -8.44
CA LEU A 10 -2.20 8.11 -7.63
C LEU A 10 -1.93 7.27 -6.39
N GLY A 11 -2.94 6.99 -5.56
CA GLY A 11 -2.78 6.26 -4.29
C GLY A 11 -2.12 4.90 -4.50
N VAL A 12 -2.66 4.06 -5.38
CA VAL A 12 -2.05 2.75 -5.69
C VAL A 12 -0.74 2.92 -6.48
N GLY A 13 -0.72 3.71 -7.56
CA GLY A 13 0.47 3.85 -8.40
C GLY A 13 1.71 4.35 -7.65
N ILE A 14 1.55 5.39 -6.84
CA ILE A 14 2.61 5.97 -6.01
C ILE A 14 2.82 5.16 -4.73
N GLY A 15 1.79 4.59 -4.13
CA GLY A 15 1.95 3.82 -2.90
C GLY A 15 2.71 2.51 -3.06
N VAL A 16 2.79 1.94 -4.25
CA VAL A 16 3.62 0.73 -4.51
C VAL A 16 5.08 0.98 -4.15
N ILE A 17 5.66 2.12 -4.53
CA ILE A 17 7.10 2.36 -4.37
C ILE A 17 7.54 2.53 -2.91
N SER A 18 6.60 2.82 -2.01
CA SER A 18 6.84 3.07 -0.58
C SER A 18 6.61 1.85 0.32
N GLN A 19 6.26 0.68 -0.25
CA GLN A 19 5.90 -0.48 0.54
C GLN A 19 7.10 -1.15 1.22
N PRO A 20 7.10 -1.32 2.55
CA PRO A 20 8.24 -1.88 3.28
C PRO A 20 8.55 -3.33 2.84
N GLN A 21 7.53 -4.13 2.53
CA GLN A 21 7.69 -5.51 2.04
C GLN A 21 8.42 -5.61 0.70
N LEU A 22 8.35 -4.58 -0.14
CA LEU A 22 9.08 -4.56 -1.41
C LEU A 22 10.53 -4.11 -1.19
N VAL A 23 10.74 -3.11 -0.32
CA VAL A 23 12.08 -2.61 0.03
C VAL A 23 12.95 -3.73 0.61
N VAL A 24 12.42 -4.52 1.56
CA VAL A 24 13.16 -5.65 2.16
C VAL A 24 13.56 -6.69 1.10
N ARG A 25 12.74 -6.90 0.05
CA ARG A 25 13.07 -7.81 -1.04
C ARG A 25 14.16 -7.26 -1.96
N PHE A 26 14.21 -5.94 -2.19
CA PHE A 26 15.31 -5.36 -2.96
C PHE A 26 16.66 -5.52 -2.26
N MET A 27 16.68 -5.56 -0.93
CA MET A 27 17.90 -5.81 -0.15
C MET A 27 18.42 -7.25 -0.24
N THR A 28 17.63 -8.20 -0.73
CA THR A 28 18.06 -9.62 -0.89
C THR A 28 18.55 -9.94 -2.30
N VAL A 29 18.58 -8.95 -3.21
CA VAL A 29 19.07 -9.13 -4.59
C VAL A 29 20.59 -9.31 -4.58
N LYS A 30 21.07 -10.30 -5.33
CA LYS A 30 22.48 -10.74 -5.32
C LYS A 30 23.47 -9.72 -5.90
N SER A 31 23.04 -8.86 -6.81
CA SER A 31 23.91 -7.86 -7.44
C SER A 31 23.15 -6.71 -8.10
N ASN A 32 23.83 -5.57 -8.29
CA ASN A 32 23.29 -4.40 -9.00
C ASN A 32 22.91 -4.72 -10.46
N ARG A 33 23.61 -5.65 -11.11
CA ARG A 33 23.30 -6.05 -12.50
C ARG A 33 21.92 -6.72 -12.60
N GLU A 34 21.61 -7.58 -11.64
CA GLU A 34 20.31 -8.26 -11.59
C GLU A 34 19.19 -7.26 -11.26
N LEU A 35 19.47 -6.28 -10.39
CA LEU A 35 18.53 -5.19 -10.10
C LEU A 35 18.21 -4.37 -11.37
N ASN A 36 19.23 -3.97 -12.14
CA ASN A 36 19.04 -3.20 -13.37
C ASN A 36 18.27 -3.98 -14.45
N ARG A 37 18.53 -5.29 -14.59
CA ARG A 37 17.77 -6.15 -15.51
C ARG A 37 16.31 -6.30 -15.09
N ALA A 38 16.06 -6.40 -13.79
CA ALA A 38 14.72 -6.53 -13.24
C ALA A 38 13.84 -5.31 -13.53
N VAL A 39 14.41 -4.11 -13.67
CA VAL A 39 13.64 -2.88 -13.98
C VAL A 39 12.90 -3.01 -15.32
N LEU A 40 13.59 -3.43 -16.39
CA LEU A 40 12.97 -3.53 -17.72
C LEU A 40 11.95 -4.66 -17.79
N ILE A 41 12.33 -5.85 -17.31
CA ILE A 41 11.46 -7.03 -17.32
C ILE A 41 10.24 -6.77 -16.43
N GLY A 42 10.44 -6.21 -15.24
CA GLY A 42 9.38 -5.85 -14.31
C GLY A 42 8.46 -4.78 -14.88
N GLY A 43 8.99 -3.74 -15.54
CA GLY A 43 8.20 -2.70 -16.19
C GLY A 43 7.29 -3.25 -17.27
N LEU A 44 7.81 -4.09 -18.17
CA LEU A 44 7.01 -4.73 -19.22
C LEU A 44 5.95 -5.66 -18.61
N PHE A 45 6.33 -6.44 -17.60
CA PHE A 45 5.42 -7.38 -16.94
C PHE A 45 4.26 -6.67 -16.24
N ILE A 46 4.55 -5.60 -15.48
CA ILE A 46 3.54 -4.76 -14.85
C ILE A 46 2.62 -4.16 -15.92
N PHE A 47 3.19 -3.61 -17.00
CA PHE A 47 2.40 -3.06 -18.09
C PHE A 47 1.42 -4.08 -18.68
N VAL A 48 1.89 -5.27 -19.03
CA VAL A 48 1.04 -6.32 -19.64
C VAL A 48 -0.06 -6.78 -18.70
N ILE A 49 0.26 -7.02 -17.42
CA ILE A 49 -0.73 -7.48 -16.44
C ILE A 49 -1.77 -6.40 -16.15
N THR A 50 -1.33 -5.17 -15.89
CA THR A 50 -2.23 -4.06 -15.58
C THR A 50 -3.10 -3.72 -16.78
N PHE A 51 -2.52 -3.66 -17.98
CA PHE A 51 -3.27 -3.46 -19.22
C PHE A 51 -4.32 -4.56 -19.43
N GLY A 52 -3.91 -5.83 -19.29
CA GLY A 52 -4.82 -6.97 -19.39
C GLY A 52 -5.98 -6.89 -18.41
N ALA A 53 -5.71 -6.55 -17.14
CA ALA A 53 -6.75 -6.41 -16.11
C ALA A 53 -7.78 -5.30 -16.45
N TYR A 54 -7.33 -4.14 -16.90
CA TYR A 54 -8.22 -3.04 -17.28
C TYR A 54 -9.04 -3.37 -18.54
N VAL A 55 -8.41 -3.98 -19.55
CA VAL A 55 -9.10 -4.37 -20.79
C VAL A 55 -10.14 -5.45 -20.50
N VAL A 56 -9.79 -6.51 -19.79
CA VAL A 56 -10.74 -7.59 -19.45
C VAL A 56 -11.86 -7.06 -18.56
N GLY A 57 -11.57 -6.18 -17.61
CA GLY A 57 -12.59 -5.53 -16.78
C GLY A 57 -13.59 -4.72 -17.62
N ALA A 58 -13.11 -3.95 -18.59
CA ALA A 58 -13.97 -3.19 -19.49
C ALA A 58 -14.79 -4.10 -20.43
N LEU A 59 -14.16 -5.10 -21.03
CA LEU A 59 -14.81 -6.05 -21.94
C LEU A 59 -15.85 -6.92 -21.22
N SER A 60 -15.70 -7.18 -19.92
CA SER A 60 -16.71 -7.89 -19.14
C SER A 60 -18.07 -7.16 -19.13
N ASN A 61 -18.09 -5.82 -19.17
CA ASN A 61 -19.32 -5.05 -19.31
C ASN A 61 -19.98 -5.26 -20.68
N VAL A 62 -19.18 -5.27 -21.75
CA VAL A 62 -19.71 -5.52 -23.10
C VAL A 62 -20.36 -6.90 -23.17
N TYR A 63 -19.70 -7.92 -22.61
CA TYR A 63 -20.24 -9.28 -22.56
C TYR A 63 -21.59 -9.36 -21.85
N PHE A 64 -21.71 -8.83 -20.64
CA PHE A 64 -22.96 -8.90 -19.88
C PHE A 64 -24.07 -8.05 -20.51
N ILE A 65 -23.74 -6.89 -21.09
CA ILE A 65 -24.74 -6.08 -21.79
C ILE A 65 -25.31 -6.84 -22.99
N GLN A 66 -24.46 -7.56 -23.74
CA GLN A 66 -24.91 -8.32 -24.92
C GLN A 66 -25.66 -9.61 -24.57
N THR A 67 -25.30 -10.27 -23.46
CA THR A 67 -25.85 -11.59 -23.10
C THR A 67 -27.04 -11.53 -22.16
N THR A 68 -27.04 -10.60 -21.20
CA THR A 68 -28.08 -10.49 -20.16
C THR A 68 -28.79 -9.14 -20.15
N GLY A 69 -28.33 -8.17 -20.96
CA GLY A 69 -28.85 -6.79 -20.94
C GLY A 69 -28.46 -6.01 -19.69
N GLN A 70 -27.54 -6.53 -18.86
CA GLN A 70 -27.13 -5.92 -17.59
C GLN A 70 -25.66 -5.49 -17.65
N THR A 71 -25.31 -4.50 -16.84
CA THR A 71 -23.89 -4.17 -16.62
C THR A 71 -23.18 -5.29 -15.85
N ALA A 72 -21.85 -5.38 -15.95
CA ALA A 72 -21.09 -6.41 -15.26
C ALA A 72 -21.25 -6.34 -13.73
N VAL A 73 -21.41 -5.14 -13.18
CA VAL A 73 -21.64 -4.93 -11.74
C VAL A 73 -23.02 -5.45 -11.32
N GLN A 74 -24.05 -5.26 -12.15
CA GLN A 74 -25.38 -5.80 -11.89
C GLN A 74 -25.39 -7.33 -11.96
N ALA A 75 -24.74 -7.91 -12.99
CA ALA A 75 -24.57 -9.35 -13.10
C ALA A 75 -23.82 -9.96 -11.90
N ALA A 76 -22.92 -9.19 -11.27
CA ALA A 76 -22.21 -9.56 -10.05
C ALA A 76 -23.00 -9.29 -8.74
N GLY A 77 -24.29 -8.96 -8.82
CA GLY A 77 -25.13 -8.68 -7.65
C GLY A 77 -24.74 -7.40 -6.91
N GLY A 78 -24.20 -6.40 -7.62
CA GLY A 78 -23.74 -5.14 -7.05
C GLY A 78 -22.36 -5.20 -6.40
N ASN A 79 -21.67 -6.35 -6.43
CA ASN A 79 -20.35 -6.51 -5.84
C ASN A 79 -19.24 -6.42 -6.91
N LEU A 80 -18.47 -5.33 -6.88
CA LEU A 80 -17.36 -5.07 -7.79
C LEU A 80 -16.27 -6.16 -7.73
N ASP A 81 -16.05 -6.74 -6.54
CA ASP A 81 -15.00 -7.75 -6.32
C ASP A 81 -15.34 -9.09 -7.01
N LYS A 82 -16.62 -9.32 -7.31
CA LYS A 82 -17.12 -10.55 -7.94
C LYS A 82 -17.20 -10.47 -9.46
N VAL A 83 -17.02 -9.29 -10.06
CA VAL A 83 -17.20 -9.08 -11.50
C VAL A 83 -16.37 -10.04 -12.35
N ILE A 84 -15.06 -10.14 -12.08
CA ILE A 84 -14.18 -11.01 -12.88
C ILE A 84 -14.47 -12.51 -12.62
N PRO A 85 -14.61 -12.99 -11.37
CA PRO A 85 -15.03 -14.38 -11.14
C PRO A 85 -16.34 -14.78 -11.83
N VAL A 86 -17.35 -13.90 -11.80
CA VAL A 86 -18.64 -14.13 -12.46
C VAL A 86 -18.48 -14.12 -13.97
N PHE A 87 -17.69 -13.19 -14.52
CA PHE A 87 -17.38 -13.14 -15.95
C PHE A 87 -16.68 -14.42 -16.43
N ILE A 88 -15.62 -14.87 -15.75
CA ILE A 88 -14.90 -16.09 -16.13
C ILE A 88 -15.82 -17.31 -16.08
N THR A 89 -16.63 -17.43 -15.02
CA THR A 89 -17.57 -18.56 -14.89
C THR A 89 -18.63 -18.56 -15.99
N ALA A 90 -19.05 -17.38 -16.45
CA ALA A 90 -20.08 -17.24 -17.48
C ALA A 90 -19.54 -17.38 -18.92
N ALA A 91 -18.31 -16.93 -19.19
CA ALA A 91 -17.77 -16.78 -20.54
C ALA A 91 -16.73 -17.86 -20.92
N MET A 92 -16.17 -18.60 -19.96
CA MET A 92 -15.08 -19.54 -20.20
C MET A 92 -15.50 -21.00 -19.96
N PRO A 93 -14.82 -21.97 -20.62
CA PRO A 93 -15.07 -23.39 -20.37
C PRO A 93 -14.69 -23.77 -18.93
N LEU A 94 -15.36 -24.80 -18.40
CA LEU A 94 -15.28 -25.21 -17.00
C LEU A 94 -13.84 -25.47 -16.51
N TRP A 95 -12.99 -26.09 -17.33
CA TRP A 95 -11.59 -26.37 -16.98
C TRP A 95 -10.79 -25.08 -16.74
N PHE A 96 -11.07 -24.02 -17.50
CA PHE A 96 -10.38 -22.74 -17.37
C PHE A 96 -10.82 -22.02 -16.11
N THR A 97 -12.11 -22.10 -15.76
CA THR A 97 -12.63 -21.56 -14.50
C THR A 97 -11.91 -22.17 -13.30
N TYR A 98 -11.72 -23.49 -13.26
CA TYR A 98 -10.95 -24.13 -12.18
C TYR A 98 -9.50 -23.66 -12.15
N LEU A 99 -8.82 -23.62 -13.31
CA LEU A 99 -7.45 -23.14 -13.41
C LEU A 99 -7.33 -21.70 -12.89
N PHE A 100 -8.27 -20.82 -13.28
CA PHE A 100 -8.32 -19.44 -12.85
C PHE A 100 -8.52 -19.31 -11.34
N MET A 101 -9.45 -20.08 -10.76
CA MET A 101 -9.69 -20.04 -9.30
C MET A 101 -8.47 -20.52 -8.52
N VAL A 102 -7.78 -21.56 -8.99
CA VAL A 102 -6.53 -22.03 -8.37
C VAL A 102 -5.43 -20.97 -8.49
N ALA A 103 -5.27 -20.34 -9.66
CA ALA A 103 -4.30 -19.28 -9.86
C ALA A 103 -4.59 -18.05 -8.97
N LEU A 104 -5.86 -17.66 -8.85
CA LEU A 104 -6.30 -16.57 -7.98
C LEU A 104 -5.96 -16.84 -6.51
N LEU A 105 -6.25 -18.05 -6.02
CA LEU A 105 -5.89 -18.48 -4.65
C LEU A 105 -4.38 -18.51 -4.46
N SER A 106 -3.63 -19.03 -5.43
CA SER A 106 -2.16 -19.07 -5.39
C SER A 106 -1.56 -17.66 -5.30
N ALA A 107 -2.05 -16.72 -6.11
CA ALA A 107 -1.62 -15.33 -6.08
C ALA A 107 -1.91 -14.66 -4.72
N ALA A 108 -3.11 -14.88 -4.16
CA ALA A 108 -3.47 -14.38 -2.83
C ALA A 108 -2.54 -14.94 -1.74
N MET A 109 -2.27 -16.26 -1.75
CA MET A 109 -1.38 -16.89 -0.77
C MET A 109 0.06 -16.39 -0.87
N SER A 110 0.56 -16.14 -2.09
CA SER A 110 1.91 -15.57 -2.29
C SER A 110 2.05 -14.17 -1.68
N THR A 111 0.98 -13.38 -1.74
CA THR A 111 0.93 -12.02 -1.17
C THR A 111 0.78 -12.09 0.35
N LEU A 112 -0.13 -12.93 0.85
CA LEU A 112 -0.35 -13.11 2.29
C LEU A 112 0.93 -13.58 3.00
N SER A 113 1.67 -14.54 2.42
CA SER A 113 2.94 -15.01 2.99
C SER A 113 3.95 -13.87 3.16
N ALA A 114 4.04 -12.98 2.18
CA ALA A 114 4.92 -11.80 2.24
C ALA A 114 4.50 -10.84 3.35
N GLN A 115 3.19 -10.57 3.46
CA GLN A 115 2.67 -9.66 4.49
C GLN A 115 2.83 -10.23 5.90
N PHE A 116 2.57 -11.53 6.09
CA PHE A 116 2.79 -12.20 7.38
C PHE A 116 4.26 -12.19 7.77
N HIS A 117 5.18 -12.34 6.81
CA HIS A 117 6.61 -12.22 7.09
C HIS A 117 6.96 -10.83 7.62
N VAL A 118 6.50 -9.77 6.96
CA VAL A 118 6.75 -8.38 7.37
C VAL A 118 6.11 -8.05 8.72
N GLN A 119 4.87 -8.50 8.94
CA GLN A 119 4.20 -8.36 10.24
C GLN A 119 4.97 -9.09 11.34
N GLY A 120 5.43 -10.31 11.07
CA GLY A 120 6.23 -11.09 12.01
C GLY A 120 7.53 -10.41 12.38
N THR A 121 8.26 -9.86 11.41
CA THR A 121 9.49 -9.09 11.69
C THR A 121 9.19 -7.83 12.47
N ALA A 122 8.07 -7.14 12.19
CA ALA A 122 7.66 -5.96 12.94
C ALA A 122 7.35 -6.28 14.41
N PHE A 123 6.58 -7.33 14.69
CA PHE A 123 6.27 -7.73 16.07
C PHE A 123 7.50 -8.28 16.81
N GLY A 124 8.27 -9.15 16.16
CA GLY A 124 9.42 -9.81 16.78
C GLY A 124 10.64 -8.90 16.92
N ARG A 125 11.15 -8.38 15.81
CA ARG A 125 12.39 -7.59 15.79
C ARG A 125 12.14 -6.13 16.15
N ASP A 126 11.20 -5.48 15.45
CA ASP A 126 11.07 -4.02 15.57
C ASP A 126 10.45 -3.61 16.92
N ILE A 127 9.45 -4.35 17.40
CA ILE A 127 8.78 -4.08 18.68
C ILE A 127 9.45 -4.85 19.82
N TYR A 128 9.42 -6.19 19.79
CA TYR A 128 9.82 -6.98 20.96
C TYR A 128 11.32 -6.90 21.26
N GLU A 129 12.20 -7.14 20.28
CA GLU A 129 13.65 -7.08 20.52
C GLU A 129 14.10 -5.65 20.89
N THR A 130 13.51 -4.61 20.30
CA THR A 130 13.82 -3.22 20.66
C THR A 130 13.41 -2.88 22.09
N LEU A 131 12.22 -3.30 22.54
CA LEU A 131 11.73 -3.00 23.88
C LEU A 131 12.41 -3.83 24.97
N VAL A 132 12.65 -5.12 24.70
CA VAL A 132 13.20 -6.06 25.70
C VAL A 132 14.74 -6.13 25.62
N GLN A 133 15.34 -5.57 24.57
CA GLN A 133 16.79 -5.58 24.30
C GLN A 133 17.40 -6.99 24.32
N LYS A 134 16.61 -8.00 23.88
CA LYS A 134 17.03 -9.40 23.82
C LYS A 134 16.60 -10.03 22.50
N ALA A 135 17.60 -10.41 21.69
CA ALA A 135 17.41 -11.21 20.49
C ALA A 135 17.37 -12.71 20.82
N GLY A 136 16.69 -13.51 20.00
CA GLY A 136 16.73 -14.97 20.08
C GLY A 136 15.38 -15.67 19.91
N GLY A 137 15.28 -16.92 20.36
CA GLY A 137 14.12 -17.79 20.10
C GLY A 137 12.77 -17.30 20.69
N SER A 138 12.80 -16.38 21.66
CA SER A 138 11.58 -15.72 22.17
C SER A 138 10.96 -14.76 21.14
N SER A 139 11.78 -14.04 20.37
CA SER A 139 11.35 -13.13 19.30
C SER A 139 10.56 -13.87 18.21
N VAL A 140 11.00 -15.07 17.82
CA VAL A 140 10.27 -15.90 16.85
C VAL A 140 8.91 -16.36 17.39
N ARG A 141 8.82 -16.70 18.67
CA ARG A 141 7.54 -17.05 19.32
C ARG A 141 6.59 -15.85 19.34
N VAL A 142 7.08 -14.68 19.73
CA VAL A 142 6.30 -13.44 19.73
C VAL A 142 5.83 -13.07 18.33
N ALA A 143 6.70 -13.18 17.31
CA ALA A 143 6.35 -12.97 15.92
C ALA A 143 5.21 -13.89 15.47
N ARG A 144 5.27 -15.19 15.77
CA ARG A 144 4.21 -16.17 15.41
C ARG A 144 2.88 -15.85 16.09
N ILE A 145 2.89 -15.48 17.37
CA ILE A 145 1.69 -15.09 18.11
C ILE A 145 1.11 -13.79 17.53
N GLY A 146 1.95 -12.80 17.24
CA GLY A 146 1.55 -11.54 16.61
C GLY A 146 0.90 -11.76 15.24
N ILE A 147 1.49 -12.61 14.40
CA ILE A 147 0.90 -13.02 13.11
C ILE A 147 -0.46 -13.69 13.33
N LEU A 148 -0.58 -14.63 14.27
CA LEU A 148 -1.83 -15.33 14.55
C LEU A 148 -2.95 -14.35 14.93
N ILE A 149 -2.66 -13.41 15.84
CA ILE A 149 -3.62 -12.38 16.27
C ILE A 149 -4.01 -11.50 15.07
N ALA A 150 -3.04 -11.04 14.28
CA ALA A 150 -3.30 -10.22 13.09
C ALA A 150 -4.16 -10.95 12.05
N VAL A 151 -3.91 -12.25 11.83
CA VAL A 151 -4.73 -13.09 10.93
C VAL A 151 -6.16 -13.22 11.46
N LEU A 152 -6.35 -13.48 12.75
CA LEU A 152 -7.68 -13.58 13.35
C LEU A 152 -8.46 -12.27 13.18
N ILE A 153 -7.83 -11.12 13.45
CA ILE A 153 -8.44 -9.80 13.23
C ILE A 153 -8.80 -9.60 11.76
N ALA A 154 -7.89 -9.92 10.83
CA ALA A 154 -8.13 -9.78 9.40
C ALA A 154 -9.31 -10.65 8.91
N VAL A 155 -9.43 -11.88 9.41
CA VAL A 155 -10.54 -12.79 9.09
C VAL A 155 -11.87 -12.23 9.61
N ILE A 156 -11.91 -11.77 10.87
CA ILE A 156 -13.10 -11.16 11.46
C ILE A 156 -13.52 -9.92 10.65
N LEU A 157 -12.58 -9.03 10.35
CA LEU A 157 -12.84 -7.85 9.52
C LEU A 157 -13.33 -8.23 8.12
N GLY A 158 -12.82 -9.32 7.54
CA GLY A 158 -13.27 -9.83 6.25
C GLY A 158 -14.75 -10.23 6.23
N PHE A 159 -15.32 -10.67 7.35
CA PHE A 159 -16.76 -10.98 7.47
C PHE A 159 -17.63 -9.76 7.79
N VAL A 160 -17.07 -8.71 8.39
CA VAL A 160 -17.80 -7.52 8.83
C VAL A 160 -17.80 -6.41 7.77
N LEU A 161 -16.73 -6.29 6.99
CA LEU A 161 -16.59 -5.24 6.00
C LEU A 161 -17.62 -5.37 4.86
N PRO A 162 -18.07 -4.24 4.29
CA PRO A 162 -19.04 -4.25 3.20
C PRO A 162 -18.46 -4.92 1.94
N SER A 163 -19.34 -5.30 1.01
CA SER A 163 -18.93 -5.76 -0.32
C SER A 163 -18.21 -4.65 -1.10
N SER A 164 -17.43 -5.01 -2.12
CA SER A 164 -16.66 -4.06 -2.94
C SER A 164 -15.57 -3.29 -2.17
N ILE A 165 -15.05 -3.88 -1.09
CA ILE A 165 -14.09 -3.23 -0.20
C ILE A 165 -12.64 -3.36 -0.70
N VAL A 166 -12.33 -4.32 -1.57
CA VAL A 166 -10.93 -4.67 -1.92
C VAL A 166 -10.21 -3.48 -2.55
N ALA A 167 -10.83 -2.81 -3.53
CA ALA A 167 -10.23 -1.65 -4.20
C ALA A 167 -10.04 -0.47 -3.23
N LEU A 168 -11.02 -0.25 -2.34
CA LEU A 168 -10.94 0.80 -1.33
C LEU A 168 -9.80 0.49 -0.34
N GLY A 169 -9.82 -0.67 0.31
CA GLY A 169 -8.78 -1.07 1.27
C GLY A 169 -7.37 -1.05 0.68
N THR A 170 -7.22 -1.49 -0.57
CA THR A 170 -5.93 -1.40 -1.30
C THR A 170 -5.48 0.05 -1.43
N SER A 171 -6.36 0.94 -1.89
CA SER A 171 -6.02 2.36 -2.03
C SER A 171 -5.62 3.01 -0.71
N LEU A 172 -6.35 2.72 0.37
CA LEU A 172 -6.06 3.32 1.68
C LEU A 172 -4.70 2.88 2.20
N TRP A 173 -4.40 1.58 2.13
CA TRP A 173 -3.11 1.06 2.56
C TRP A 173 -1.95 1.69 1.77
N PHE A 174 -2.10 1.80 0.46
CA PHE A 174 -1.08 2.35 -0.42
C PHE A 174 -0.92 3.87 -0.20
N GLY A 175 -2.01 4.59 0.02
CA GLY A 175 -1.98 6.02 0.33
C GLY A 175 -1.31 6.35 1.68
N ILE A 176 -1.62 5.58 2.74
CA ILE A 176 -0.98 5.75 4.06
C ILE A 176 0.52 5.46 3.96
N THR A 177 0.90 4.36 3.30
CA THR A 177 2.31 3.98 3.17
C THR A 177 3.10 4.97 2.32
N ALA A 178 2.49 5.53 1.26
CA ALA A 178 3.07 6.63 0.50
C ALA A 178 3.35 7.82 1.40
N ALA A 179 2.34 8.30 2.13
CA ALA A 179 2.48 9.45 3.01
C ALA A 179 3.52 9.24 4.12
N ALA A 180 3.59 8.04 4.70
CA ALA A 180 4.50 7.75 5.81
C ALA A 180 5.95 7.53 5.37
N PHE A 181 6.19 6.87 4.23
CA PHE A 181 7.54 6.37 3.89
C PHE A 181 8.16 7.02 2.65
N LEU A 182 7.37 7.45 1.67
CA LEU A 182 7.90 7.86 0.37
C LEU A 182 8.87 9.05 0.48
N GLY A 183 8.45 10.13 1.16
CA GLY A 183 9.28 11.32 1.33
C GLY A 183 10.60 11.02 2.02
N ILE A 184 10.58 10.11 3.00
CA ILE A 184 11.77 9.70 3.77
C ILE A 184 12.69 8.85 2.91
N TYR A 185 12.16 7.90 2.13
CA TYR A 185 12.98 7.10 1.22
C TYR A 185 13.69 7.96 0.19
N VAL A 186 12.97 8.93 -0.40
CA VAL A 186 13.57 9.88 -1.34
C VAL A 186 14.65 10.72 -0.65
N ALA A 187 14.37 11.26 0.55
CA ALA A 187 15.33 12.04 1.31
C ALA A 187 16.57 11.21 1.69
N ALA A 188 16.39 9.96 2.13
CA ALA A 188 17.48 9.09 2.55
C ALA A 188 18.45 8.73 1.39
N ILE A 189 17.92 8.59 0.17
CA ILE A 189 18.71 8.20 -1.01
C ILE A 189 19.37 9.41 -1.67
N TYR A 190 18.66 10.54 -1.76
CA TYR A 190 19.09 11.67 -2.60
C TYR A 190 19.51 12.92 -1.82
N TRP A 191 19.22 13.01 -0.52
CA TRP A 191 19.44 14.21 0.26
C TRP A 191 20.41 14.00 1.43
N LYS A 192 21.71 14.27 1.19
CA LYS A 192 22.77 14.13 2.19
C LYS A 192 22.55 14.94 3.49
N ARG A 193 21.67 15.95 3.47
CA ARG A 193 21.36 16.78 4.64
C ARG A 193 20.26 16.19 5.52
N ALA A 194 19.52 15.18 5.04
CA ALA A 194 18.42 14.54 5.76
C ALA A 194 18.86 14.05 7.15
N THR A 195 18.09 14.40 8.18
CA THR A 195 18.39 14.01 9.57
C THR A 195 17.42 12.95 10.07
N LYS A 196 17.84 12.19 11.10
CA LYS A 196 16.98 11.23 11.80
C LYS A 196 15.69 11.88 12.30
N GLU A 197 15.80 13.06 12.90
CA GLU A 197 14.64 13.78 13.43
C GLU A 197 13.70 14.27 12.32
N GLY A 198 14.24 14.72 11.18
CA GLY A 198 13.45 15.05 10.00
C GLY A 198 12.71 13.83 9.43
N ALA A 199 13.35 12.67 9.41
CA ALA A 199 12.72 11.42 8.99
C ALA A 199 11.58 11.03 9.95
N ILE A 200 11.79 11.07 11.26
CA ILE A 200 10.75 10.77 12.26
C ILE A 200 9.57 11.74 12.13
N ALA A 201 9.83 13.05 11.99
CA ALA A 201 8.79 14.05 11.84
C ALA A 201 7.93 13.82 10.58
N GLY A 202 8.56 13.48 9.45
CA GLY A 202 7.85 13.10 8.23
C GLY A 202 6.99 11.86 8.40
N LEU A 203 7.54 10.82 9.03
CA LEU A 203 6.84 9.55 9.24
C LEU A 203 5.60 9.75 10.10
N VAL A 204 5.78 10.42 11.24
CA VAL A 204 4.71 10.66 12.22
C VAL A 204 3.66 11.59 11.63
N SER A 205 4.05 12.69 10.98
CA SER A 205 3.09 13.61 10.35
C SER A 205 2.33 12.96 9.20
N GLY A 206 3.00 12.21 8.31
CA GLY A 206 2.36 11.48 7.22
C GLY A 206 1.36 10.44 7.72
N ALA A 207 1.72 9.66 8.75
CA ALA A 207 0.83 8.68 9.36
C ALA A 207 -0.36 9.33 10.08
N LEU A 208 -0.13 10.34 10.91
CA LEU A 208 -1.18 11.01 11.67
C LEU A 208 -2.14 11.78 10.76
N VAL A 209 -1.63 12.53 9.78
CA VAL A 209 -2.49 13.26 8.84
C VAL A 209 -3.30 12.28 7.99
N SER A 210 -2.69 11.17 7.55
CA SER A 210 -3.45 10.13 6.84
C SER A 210 -4.56 9.56 7.72
N LEU A 211 -4.26 9.24 8.99
CA LEU A 211 -5.25 8.71 9.93
C LEU A 211 -6.38 9.70 10.17
N ILE A 212 -6.06 10.97 10.45
CA ILE A 212 -7.06 12.04 10.63
C ILE A 212 -7.92 12.18 9.38
N TRP A 213 -7.30 12.20 8.20
CA TRP A 213 -8.05 12.31 6.95
C TRP A 213 -8.96 11.10 6.72
N LEU A 214 -8.54 9.89 7.05
CA LEU A 214 -9.38 8.68 6.94
C LEU A 214 -10.56 8.68 7.91
N LEU A 215 -10.35 9.16 9.14
CA LEU A 215 -11.37 9.19 10.18
C LEU A 215 -12.40 10.30 9.97
N PHE A 216 -11.99 11.43 9.39
CA PHE A 216 -12.79 12.67 9.40
C PHE A 216 -12.97 13.34 8.03
N GLY A 217 -12.05 13.14 7.08
CA GLY A 217 -12.05 13.81 5.78
C GLY A 217 -12.60 12.95 4.66
N PHE A 218 -12.20 11.69 4.57
CA PHE A 218 -12.50 10.82 3.46
C PHE A 218 -13.82 10.08 3.67
N LYS A 219 -14.85 10.49 2.92
CA LYS A 219 -16.24 10.04 3.08
C LYS A 219 -16.38 8.52 3.08
N LYS A 220 -15.69 7.83 2.16
CA LYS A 220 -15.78 6.37 2.00
C LYS A 220 -15.32 5.57 3.21
N THR A 221 -14.54 6.17 4.12
CA THR A 221 -14.08 5.54 5.36
C THR A 221 -14.72 6.16 6.59
N ALA A 222 -14.85 7.49 6.62
CA ALA A 222 -15.41 8.21 7.75
C ALA A 222 -16.89 7.84 7.99
N GLU A 223 -17.69 7.65 6.92
CA GLU A 223 -19.11 7.28 7.04
C GLU A 223 -19.30 5.88 7.64
N PRO A 224 -18.70 4.80 7.10
CA PRO A 224 -18.83 3.47 7.71
C PRO A 224 -18.25 3.38 9.13
N LEU A 225 -17.18 4.13 9.43
CA LEU A 225 -16.57 4.13 10.76
C LEU A 225 -17.41 4.89 11.81
N GLY A 226 -18.21 5.87 11.40
CA GLY A 226 -19.11 6.63 12.27
C GLY A 226 -18.43 7.54 13.31
N ILE A 227 -17.09 7.54 13.39
CA ILE A 227 -16.31 8.32 14.37
C ILE A 227 -16.48 9.83 14.15
N SER A 228 -16.41 10.29 12.89
CA SER A 228 -16.67 11.70 12.57
C SER A 228 -18.07 12.12 12.99
N GLN A 229 -19.07 11.28 12.71
CA GLN A 229 -20.47 11.56 13.05
C GLN A 229 -20.66 11.65 14.57
N ALA A 230 -20.04 10.76 15.34
CA ALA A 230 -20.13 10.73 16.79
C ALA A 230 -19.47 11.96 17.45
N LEU A 231 -18.36 12.47 16.90
CA LEU A 231 -17.60 13.57 17.48
C LEU A 231 -18.03 14.95 16.98
N THR A 232 -18.42 15.07 15.72
CA THR A 232 -18.66 16.36 15.04
C THR A 232 -20.10 16.58 14.60
N GLY A 233 -20.97 15.56 14.72
CA GLY A 233 -22.34 15.61 14.24
C GLY A 233 -22.47 15.58 12.70
N GLN A 234 -21.36 15.53 11.97
CA GLN A 234 -21.31 15.40 10.51
C GLN A 234 -20.48 14.20 10.08
N SER A 235 -20.85 13.60 8.94
CA SER A 235 -20.19 12.40 8.43
C SER A 235 -18.75 12.64 7.97
N THR A 236 -18.42 13.88 7.62
CA THR A 236 -17.07 14.36 7.33
C THR A 236 -16.93 15.82 7.76
N ILE A 237 -15.75 16.22 8.23
CA ILE A 237 -15.44 17.61 8.62
C ILE A 237 -15.47 18.55 7.40
N ILE A 238 -15.09 18.05 6.22
CA ILE A 238 -15.07 18.82 4.97
C ILE A 238 -16.14 18.27 4.04
N THR A 239 -17.24 19.01 3.91
CA THR A 239 -18.38 18.64 3.06
C THR A 239 -18.29 19.25 1.65
N SER A 240 -17.40 20.22 1.43
CA SER A 240 -17.21 20.86 0.14
C SER A 240 -16.48 19.93 -0.84
N ALA A 241 -17.11 19.68 -1.99
CA ALA A 241 -16.46 18.95 -3.08
C ALA A 241 -15.21 19.73 -3.58
N PRO A 242 -14.10 19.05 -3.93
CA PRO A 242 -13.96 17.59 -4.08
C PRO A 242 -13.41 16.84 -2.86
N TRP A 243 -13.00 17.56 -1.81
CA TRP A 243 -12.19 17.06 -0.69
C TRP A 243 -12.67 15.76 -0.02
N PRO A 244 -13.97 15.56 0.27
CA PRO A 244 -14.42 14.31 0.89
C PRO A 244 -14.22 13.05 0.04
N THR A 245 -13.88 13.20 -1.24
CA THR A 245 -13.62 12.10 -2.17
C THR A 245 -12.15 11.96 -2.59
N VAL A 246 -11.28 12.82 -2.05
CA VAL A 246 -9.84 12.85 -2.34
C VAL A 246 -9.11 11.93 -1.37
N ASP A 247 -8.25 11.07 -1.91
CA ASP A 247 -7.42 10.16 -1.15
C ASP A 247 -6.52 10.89 -0.13
N PRO A 248 -6.35 10.35 1.10
CA PRO A 248 -5.48 10.93 2.12
C PRO A 248 -4.07 11.28 1.62
N MET A 249 -3.52 10.49 0.71
CA MET A 249 -2.17 10.68 0.20
C MET A 249 -1.97 12.08 -0.40
N VAL A 250 -2.97 12.64 -1.07
CA VAL A 250 -2.86 13.95 -1.75
C VAL A 250 -2.52 15.08 -0.77
N ILE A 251 -2.90 14.92 0.50
CA ILE A 251 -2.69 15.92 1.55
C ILE A 251 -1.58 15.47 2.51
N ALA A 252 -1.63 14.21 2.93
CA ALA A 252 -0.69 13.68 3.91
C ALA A 252 0.74 13.58 3.37
N LEU A 253 0.93 13.23 2.09
CA LEU A 253 2.27 13.13 1.50
C LEU A 253 2.99 14.48 1.41
N PRO A 254 2.38 15.57 0.87
CA PRO A 254 3.01 16.89 0.91
C PRO A 254 3.32 17.36 2.32
N ILE A 255 2.43 17.14 3.29
CA ILE A 255 2.66 17.53 4.68
C ILE A 255 3.83 16.74 5.28
N ALA A 256 3.92 15.43 5.02
CA ALA A 256 5.04 14.61 5.45
C ALA A 256 6.37 15.12 4.88
N ILE A 257 6.40 15.44 3.58
CA ILE A 257 7.58 16.00 2.91
C ILE A 257 7.98 17.35 3.53
N ILE A 258 7.01 18.25 3.74
CA ILE A 258 7.25 19.56 4.35
C ILE A 258 7.78 19.40 5.77
N ALA A 259 7.18 18.53 6.58
CA ALA A 259 7.63 18.24 7.94
C ALA A 259 9.05 17.69 7.95
N THR A 260 9.38 16.76 7.05
CA THR A 260 10.75 16.25 6.88
C THR A 260 11.72 17.36 6.56
N ILE A 261 11.38 18.23 5.61
CA ILE A 261 12.27 19.32 5.18
C ILE A 261 12.48 20.33 6.31
N LEU A 262 11.41 20.82 6.92
CA LEU A 262 11.47 21.83 7.98
C LEU A 262 12.27 21.33 9.18
N VAL A 263 11.95 20.14 9.70
CA VAL A 263 12.65 19.60 10.86
C VAL A 263 14.11 19.26 10.53
N THR A 264 14.41 18.84 9.30
CA THR A 264 15.80 18.65 8.86
C THR A 264 16.61 19.94 8.94
N PHE A 265 16.04 21.08 8.53
CA PHE A 265 16.72 22.38 8.62
C PHE A 265 16.83 22.91 10.04
N LEU A 266 15.87 22.58 10.91
CA LEU A 266 15.89 22.97 12.32
C LEU A 266 16.83 22.10 13.19
N THR A 267 17.32 20.99 12.66
CA THR A 267 18.14 20.02 13.41
C THR A 267 19.58 20.00 12.92
N LYS A 268 20.49 19.50 13.77
CA LYS A 268 21.92 19.45 13.46
C LYS A 268 22.20 18.55 12.25
N PRO A 269 23.11 18.94 11.35
CA PRO A 269 23.49 18.10 10.22
C PRO A 269 24.10 16.78 10.70
N PRO A 270 23.91 15.68 9.94
CA PRO A 270 24.55 14.40 10.25
C PRO A 270 26.08 14.54 10.20
N GLU A 271 26.78 13.73 11.00
CA GLU A 271 28.24 13.69 11.02
C GLU A 271 28.79 13.24 9.66
N LYS A 272 29.93 13.82 9.24
CA LYS A 272 30.54 13.51 7.95
C LYS A 272 30.92 12.04 7.81
N GLU A 273 31.47 11.44 8.86
CA GLU A 273 31.83 10.02 8.88
C GLU A 273 30.63 9.10 8.61
N PHE A 274 29.48 9.42 9.23
CA PHE A 274 28.23 8.70 8.98
C PHE A 274 27.78 8.86 7.52
N LEU A 275 27.83 10.08 6.97
CA LEU A 275 27.46 10.34 5.58
C LEU A 275 28.38 9.61 4.59
N ASP A 276 29.69 9.63 4.82
CA ASP A 276 30.66 8.97 3.95
C ASP A 276 30.45 7.45 3.93
N LYS A 277 30.09 6.86 5.08
CA LYS A 277 29.71 5.45 5.18
C LYS A 277 28.40 5.14 4.42
N CYS A 278 27.37 5.98 4.58
CA CYS A 278 26.07 5.76 3.94
C CYS A 278 26.11 5.94 2.41
N PHE A 279 26.90 6.88 1.91
CA PHE A 279 27.02 7.19 0.49
C PHE A 279 28.22 6.53 -0.19
N GLN A 280 28.89 5.59 0.49
CA GLN A 280 30.02 4.87 -0.05
C GLN A 280 29.61 4.09 -1.32
N GLY A 281 30.31 4.34 -2.43
CA GLY A 281 30.01 3.72 -3.73
C GLY A 281 28.92 4.42 -4.55
N VAL A 282 28.18 5.38 -3.98
CA VAL A 282 27.20 6.20 -4.71
C VAL A 282 27.94 7.33 -5.44
N GLY A 283 28.03 7.24 -6.77
CA GLY A 283 28.75 8.19 -7.60
C GLY A 283 30.17 7.77 -8.02
N SER A 284 30.64 6.60 -7.58
CA SER A 284 31.85 5.98 -8.15
C SER A 284 31.54 5.30 -9.48
N SER A 285 31.11 6.08 -10.48
CA SER A 285 31.38 5.74 -11.87
C SER A 285 32.85 6.05 -12.16
N LYS A 286 33.74 5.21 -11.65
CA LYS A 286 35.00 4.93 -12.32
C LYS A 286 34.96 3.44 -12.60
N GLY A 287 34.75 3.14 -13.88
CA GLY A 287 34.44 1.81 -14.36
C GLY A 287 35.41 0.73 -13.89
N LYS A 288 34.84 -0.44 -13.64
CA LYS A 288 35.37 -1.76 -13.96
C LYS A 288 34.19 -2.72 -14.00
#